data_AF-A0A936XRU8-F1
#
_entry.id   AF-A0A936XRU8-F1
#
_cell.length_a   1.000
_cell.length_b   1.000
_cell.length_c   1.000
_cell.angle_alpha   90.00
_cell.angle_beta   90.00
_cell.angle_gamma   90.00
#
_symmetry.space_group_name_H-M   'P 1'
#
loop_
_entity.id
_entity.type
_entity.pdbx_description
1 polymer ?
#
loop_
_entity_poly.entity_id
_entity_poly.type
_entity_poly.pdbx_seq_one_letter_code
_entity_poly.pdbx_strand_id
1 'polypeptide(L)'
;MQKISSRAELKAAIQELEGKLDNEWPLLKKDFFNTYESLKPINIFKSTLKEAIASPGLKTDVINGAIGLTTGILAKKVILGKTLNPLTKLLGIILEMAVANKVTKNADGVRSVGTFIMKKIFTRQPDLEKK
;
A
#
# COMPACT_ATOMS: atom_id res chain seq x y z
N MET A 1 25.76 -17.77 -47.20
CA MET A 1 26.82 -16.78 -46.91
C MET A 1 27.80 -16.81 -48.06
N GLN A 2 27.95 -15.70 -48.79
CA GLN A 2 28.99 -15.60 -49.81
C GLN A 2 30.36 -15.49 -49.13
N LYS A 3 31.36 -16.19 -49.67
CA LYS A 3 32.71 -16.22 -49.11
C LYS A 3 33.45 -14.98 -49.59
N ILE A 4 33.70 -14.03 -48.68
CA ILE A 4 34.43 -12.80 -48.99
C ILE A 4 35.88 -13.18 -49.29
N SER A 5 36.32 -12.95 -50.53
CA SER A 5 37.60 -13.43 -51.04
C SER A 5 38.57 -12.29 -51.36
N SER A 6 38.08 -11.04 -51.42
CA SER A 6 38.89 -9.86 -51.74
C SER A 6 38.68 -8.70 -50.76
N ARG A 7 39.67 -7.80 -50.67
CA ARG A 7 39.60 -6.60 -49.82
C ARG A 7 38.46 -5.65 -50.24
N ALA A 8 38.13 -5.61 -51.54
CA ALA A 8 37.07 -4.77 -52.07
C ALA A 8 35.68 -5.30 -51.65
N GLU A 9 35.46 -6.61 -51.74
CA GLU A 9 34.25 -7.27 -51.26
C GLU A 9 34.07 -7.09 -49.75
N LEU A 10 35.16 -7.17 -48.98
CA LEU A 10 35.11 -6.94 -47.54
C LEU A 10 34.65 -5.52 -47.20
N LYS A 11 35.17 -4.51 -47.90
CA LYS A 11 34.77 -3.11 -47.69
C LYS A 11 33.30 -2.87 -48.06
N ALA A 12 32.84 -3.46 -49.17
CA ALA A 12 31.43 -3.36 -49.57
C ALA A 12 30.49 -4.02 -48.55
N ALA A 13 30.87 -5.20 -48.03
CA ALA A 13 30.10 -5.89 -47.00
C ALA A 13 30.06 -5.10 -45.67
N ILE A 14 31.16 -4.47 -45.28
CA ILE A 14 31.21 -3.59 -44.09
C ILE A 14 30.24 -2.42 -44.28
N GLN A 15 30.29 -1.74 -45.43
CA GLN A 15 29.42 -0.60 -45.70
C GLN A 15 27.92 -0.99 -45.74
N GLU A 16 27.60 -2.17 -46.27
CA GLU A 16 26.24 -2.71 -46.23
C GLU A 16 25.79 -2.98 -44.78
N LEU A 17 26.66 -3.59 -43.96
CA LEU A 17 26.37 -3.89 -42.56
C LEU A 17 26.23 -2.64 -41.71
N GLU A 18 27.09 -1.63 -41.91
CA GLU A 18 26.99 -0.32 -41.26
C GLU A 18 25.66 0.36 -41.61
N GLY A 19 25.28 0.36 -42.89
CA GLY A 19 23.99 0.88 -43.33
C GLY A 19 22.79 0.16 -42.71
N LYS A 20 22.86 -1.18 -42.53
CA LYS A 20 21.82 -1.93 -41.81
C LYS A 20 21.78 -1.55 -40.33
N LEU A 21 22.95 -1.46 -39.69
CA LEU A 21 23.07 -1.16 -38.28
C LEU A 21 22.53 0.24 -37.95
N ASP A 22 22.80 1.24 -38.79
CA ASP A 22 22.27 2.61 -38.65
C ASP A 22 20.74 2.66 -38.73
N ASN A 23 20.11 1.76 -39.48
CA ASN A 23 18.66 1.67 -39.59
C ASN A 23 18.02 0.85 -38.47
N GLU A 24 18.67 -0.24 -38.05
CA GLU A 24 18.13 -1.17 -37.05
C GLU A 24 18.34 -0.68 -35.62
N TRP A 25 19.45 0.01 -35.35
CA TRP A 25 19.82 0.47 -34.00
C TRP A 25 18.80 1.45 -33.37
N PRO A 26 18.28 2.47 -34.08
CA PRO A 26 17.26 3.36 -33.54
C PRO A 26 15.96 2.63 -33.21
N LEU A 27 15.59 1.64 -34.04
CA LEU A 27 14.38 0.85 -33.85
C LEU A 27 14.51 -0.01 -32.59
N LEU A 28 15.64 -0.71 -32.44
CA LEU A 28 15.94 -1.50 -31.26
C LEU A 28 15.96 -0.66 -29.98
N LYS A 29 16.56 0.54 -30.04
CA LYS A 29 16.59 1.47 -28.91
C LYS A 29 15.19 1.93 -28.51
N LYS A 30 14.32 2.20 -29.50
CA LYS A 30 12.92 2.57 -29.27
C LYS A 30 12.14 1.44 -28.63
N ASP A 31 12.28 0.22 -29.14
CA ASP A 31 11.57 -0.95 -28.61
C ASP A 31 12.04 -1.31 -27.20
N PHE A 32 13.34 -1.21 -26.94
CA PHE A 32 13.89 -1.35 -25.60
C PHE A 32 13.32 -0.29 -24.64
N PHE A 33 13.32 0.98 -25.06
CA PHE A 33 12.76 2.07 -24.25
C PHE A 33 11.27 1.85 -23.96
N ASN A 34 10.47 1.50 -24.95
CA ASN A 34 9.04 1.24 -24.77
C ASN A 34 8.79 0.05 -23.85
N THR A 35 9.55 -1.02 -24.00
CA THR A 35 9.47 -2.19 -23.13
C THR A 35 9.83 -1.81 -21.70
N TYR A 36 10.95 -1.09 -21.52
CA TYR A 36 11.37 -0.58 -20.22
C TYR A 36 10.30 0.32 -19.57
N GLU A 37 9.74 1.27 -20.31
CA GLU A 37 8.65 2.13 -19.84
C GLU A 37 7.40 1.32 -19.49
N SER A 38 7.04 0.29 -20.25
CA SER A 38 5.86 -0.56 -19.96
C SER A 38 6.02 -1.40 -18.70
N LEU A 39 7.25 -1.83 -18.40
CA LEU A 39 7.58 -2.61 -17.20
C LEU A 39 7.69 -1.76 -15.94
N LYS A 40 7.70 -0.43 -16.07
CA LYS A 40 7.63 0.45 -14.89
C LYS A 40 6.32 0.20 -14.16
N PRO A 41 6.35 -0.02 -12.83
CA PRO A 41 5.16 -0.30 -12.04
C PRO A 41 4.06 0.73 -12.28
N ILE A 42 4.41 2.02 -12.41
CA ILE A 42 3.45 3.09 -12.63
C ILE A 42 2.65 2.92 -13.94
N ASN A 43 3.27 2.42 -15.00
CA ASN A 43 2.60 2.20 -16.28
C ASN A 43 1.71 0.95 -16.24
N ILE A 44 2.13 -0.08 -15.50
CA ILE A 44 1.32 -1.27 -15.23
C ILE A 44 0.06 -0.90 -14.42
N PHE A 45 0.22 -0.12 -13.34
CA PHE A 45 -0.94 0.37 -12.58
C PHE A 45 -1.87 1.23 -13.45
N LYS A 46 -1.31 2.10 -14.30
CA LYS A 46 -2.10 2.95 -15.19
C LYS A 46 -2.92 2.16 -16.19
N SER A 47 -2.35 1.12 -16.82
CA SER A 47 -3.08 0.26 -17.76
C SER A 47 -4.18 -0.52 -17.05
N THR A 48 -3.88 -1.14 -15.91
CA THR A 48 -4.83 -1.94 -15.13
C THR A 48 -5.98 -1.08 -14.58
N LEU A 49 -5.69 0.12 -14.08
CA LEU A 49 -6.73 1.04 -13.61
C LEU A 49 -7.60 1.55 -14.76
N LYS A 50 -7.01 1.88 -15.91
CA LYS A 50 -7.76 2.30 -17.10
C LYS A 50 -8.72 1.21 -17.56
N GLU A 51 -8.26 -0.04 -17.59
CA GLU A 51 -9.07 -1.20 -17.96
C GLU A 51 -10.17 -1.49 -16.93
N ALA A 52 -9.85 -1.42 -15.64
CA ALA A 52 -10.81 -1.60 -14.56
C ALA A 52 -11.91 -0.52 -14.55
N ILE A 53 -11.59 0.73 -14.90
CA ILE A 53 -12.57 1.82 -15.00
C ILE A 53 -13.42 1.71 -16.28
N ALA A 54 -12.84 1.20 -17.37
CA ALA A 54 -13.54 0.99 -18.64
C ALA A 54 -14.52 -0.19 -18.60
N SER A 55 -14.28 -1.17 -17.72
CA SER A 55 -15.20 -2.28 -17.48
C SER A 55 -16.45 -1.83 -16.70
N PRO A 56 -17.67 -2.00 -17.24
CA PRO A 56 -18.91 -1.56 -16.57
C PRO A 56 -19.12 -2.16 -15.17
N GLY A 57 -18.65 -3.38 -14.94
CA GLY A 57 -18.83 -4.09 -13.66
C GLY A 57 -17.81 -3.70 -12.58
N LEU A 58 -16.62 -3.22 -12.96
CA LEU A 58 -15.53 -2.93 -12.03
C LEU A 58 -15.44 -1.44 -11.66
N LYS A 59 -16.11 -0.57 -12.40
CA LYS A 59 -16.08 0.88 -12.18
C LYS A 59 -16.52 1.26 -10.76
N THR A 60 -17.55 0.61 -10.22
CA THR A 60 -18.03 0.83 -8.85
C THR A 60 -17.01 0.34 -7.81
N ASP A 61 -16.38 -0.80 -8.04
CA ASP A 61 -15.41 -1.39 -7.12
C ASP A 61 -14.11 -0.58 -7.06
N VAL A 62 -13.66 -0.04 -8.20
CA VAL A 62 -12.52 0.88 -8.25
C VAL A 62 -12.82 2.18 -7.50
N ILE A 63 -14.02 2.75 -7.66
CA ILE A 63 -14.44 3.95 -6.93
C ILE A 63 -14.51 3.67 -5.42
N ASN A 64 -15.15 2.56 -5.02
CA ASN A 64 -15.24 2.16 -3.62
C ASN A 64 -13.85 1.87 -3.02
N GLY A 65 -12.97 1.23 -3.77
CA GLY A 65 -11.58 1.00 -3.40
C GLY A 65 -10.80 2.31 -3.23
N ALA A 66 -10.95 3.27 -4.15
CA ALA A 66 -10.32 4.58 -4.04
C ALA A 66 -10.82 5.35 -2.80
N ILE A 67 -12.13 5.32 -2.52
CA ILE A 67 -12.72 5.89 -1.31
C ILE A 67 -12.16 5.19 -0.06
N GLY A 68 -12.09 3.86 -0.06
CA GLY A 68 -11.53 3.09 1.06
C GLY A 68 -10.06 3.37 1.31
N LEU A 69 -9.25 3.47 0.25
CA LEU A 69 -7.82 3.80 0.34
C LEU A 69 -7.61 5.23 0.82
N THR A 70 -8.31 6.21 0.25
CA THR A 70 -8.21 7.61 0.67
C THR A 70 -8.69 7.78 2.11
N THR A 71 -9.83 7.20 2.46
CA THR A 71 -10.36 7.21 3.84
C THR A 71 -9.41 6.49 4.79
N GLY A 72 -8.83 5.36 4.40
CA GLY A 72 -7.84 4.62 5.20
C GLY A 72 -6.54 5.40 5.41
N ILE A 73 -6.06 6.11 4.40
CA ILE A 73 -4.88 6.99 4.51
C ILE A 73 -5.19 8.18 5.43
N LEU A 74 -6.36 8.81 5.27
CA LEU A 74 -6.80 9.90 6.13
C LEU A 74 -6.98 9.41 7.58
N ALA A 75 -7.64 8.27 7.78
CA ALA A 75 -7.80 7.64 9.07
C ALA A 75 -6.44 7.29 9.70
N LYS A 76 -5.50 6.72 8.93
CA LYS A 76 -4.13 6.48 9.40
C LYS A 76 -3.44 7.78 9.80
N LYS A 77 -3.59 8.85 9.02
CA LYS A 77 -2.99 10.16 9.33
C LYS A 77 -3.59 10.78 10.59
N VAL A 78 -4.89 10.58 10.82
CA VAL A 78 -5.64 11.07 11.99
C VAL A 78 -5.32 10.24 13.25
N ILE A 79 -5.17 8.92 13.12
CA ILE A 79 -4.97 7.99 14.26
C ILE A 79 -3.48 7.86 14.63
N LEU A 80 -2.59 7.74 13.64
CA LEU A 80 -1.16 7.45 13.83
C LEU A 80 -0.25 8.68 13.59
N GLY A 81 -0.79 9.79 13.10
CA GLY A 81 -0.01 11.03 12.92
C GLY A 81 0.29 11.69 14.26
N LYS A 82 1.55 12.11 14.49
CA LYS A 82 1.97 13.03 15.57
C LYS A 82 1.35 14.43 15.38
N THR A 83 0.02 14.54 15.34
CA THR A 83 -0.65 15.84 15.33
C THR A 83 -1.33 16.02 16.66
N LEU A 84 -0.92 17.06 17.39
CA LEU A 84 -1.45 17.57 18.65
C LEU A 84 -2.92 18.05 18.53
N ASN A 85 -3.81 17.32 17.86
CA ASN A 85 -5.15 17.80 17.56
C ASN A 85 -6.17 17.36 18.63
N PRO A 86 -6.77 18.29 19.39
CA PRO A 86 -7.78 17.99 20.42
C PRO A 86 -8.99 17.21 19.90
N LEU A 87 -9.28 17.29 18.60
CA LEU A 87 -10.43 16.66 17.97
C LEU A 87 -10.36 15.12 17.97
N THR A 88 -9.18 14.53 17.75
CA THR A 88 -9.01 13.06 17.79
C THR A 88 -9.10 12.54 19.21
N LYS A 89 -8.59 13.31 20.18
CA LYS A 89 -8.76 13.06 21.61
C LYS A 89 -10.24 13.15 22.02
N LEU A 90 -10.98 14.14 21.52
CA LEU A 90 -12.42 14.27 21.76
C LEU A 90 -13.20 13.09 21.18
N LEU A 91 -12.87 12.63 19.96
CA LEU A 91 -13.51 11.45 19.39
C LEU A 91 -13.20 10.18 20.19
N GLY A 92 -11.96 10.02 20.67
CA GLY A 92 -11.59 8.94 21.58
C GLY A 92 -12.39 8.98 22.89
N ILE A 93 -12.50 10.16 23.51
CA ILE A 93 -13.30 10.37 24.73
C ILE A 93 -14.78 10.08 24.48
N ILE A 94 -15.36 10.52 23.36
CA ILE A 94 -16.76 10.26 23.02
C ILE A 94 -17.01 8.76 22.82
N LEU A 95 -16.08 8.05 22.17
CA LEU A 95 -16.11 6.60 22.02
C LEU A 95 -16.01 5.88 23.38
N GLU A 96 -15.07 6.29 24.23
CA GLU A 96 -14.92 5.77 25.59
C GLU A 96 -16.18 6.00 26.42
N MET A 97 -16.79 7.19 26.35
CA MET A 97 -18.06 7.49 27.03
C MET A 97 -19.22 6.67 26.46
N ALA A 98 -19.29 6.45 25.15
CA ALA A 98 -20.35 5.65 24.52
C ALA A 98 -20.25 4.17 24.93
N VAL A 99 -19.04 3.62 24.95
CA VAL A 99 -18.77 2.27 25.45
C VAL A 99 -19.06 2.21 26.95
N ALA A 100 -18.55 3.15 27.74
CA ALA A 100 -18.78 3.21 29.19
C ALA A 100 -20.27 3.28 29.51
N ASN A 101 -21.04 4.15 28.86
CA ASN A 101 -22.49 4.27 29.06
C ASN A 101 -23.27 3.01 28.67
N LYS A 102 -22.79 2.27 27.66
CA LYS A 102 -23.40 1.00 27.27
C LYS A 102 -23.08 -0.12 28.25
N VAL A 103 -21.89 -0.10 28.85
CA VAL A 103 -21.47 -1.11 29.84
C VAL A 103 -21.98 -0.78 31.25
N THR A 104 -22.11 0.49 31.64
CA THR A 104 -22.66 0.93 32.94
C THR A 104 -24.17 0.77 33.05
N LYS A 105 -24.88 0.61 31.92
CA LYS A 105 -26.26 0.08 31.94
C LYS A 105 -26.35 -1.36 32.49
N ASN A 106 -25.20 -2.05 32.61
CA ASN A 106 -25.00 -3.28 33.39
C ASN A 106 -24.02 -3.01 34.54
N ALA A 107 -24.34 -2.05 35.42
CA ALA A 107 -23.47 -1.56 36.50
C ALA A 107 -22.84 -2.67 37.36
N ASP A 108 -23.50 -3.81 37.48
CA ASP A 108 -23.03 -4.98 38.23
C ASP A 108 -21.88 -5.73 37.54
N GLY A 109 -21.79 -5.67 36.21
CA GLY A 109 -20.71 -6.27 35.42
C GLY A 109 -19.38 -5.50 35.54
N VAL A 110 -19.42 -4.16 35.58
CA VAL A 110 -18.20 -3.34 35.71
C VAL A 110 -17.63 -3.41 37.12
N ARG A 111 -18.49 -3.42 38.15
CA ARG A 111 -18.06 -3.60 39.54
C ARG A 111 -17.42 -4.98 39.77
N SER A 112 -17.98 -6.04 39.20
CA SER A 112 -17.42 -7.40 39.36
C SER A 112 -16.08 -7.57 38.63
N VAL A 113 -15.93 -7.01 37.42
CA VAL A 113 -14.64 -7.02 36.71
C VAL A 113 -13.60 -6.13 37.40
N GLY A 114 -14.00 -4.94 37.86
CA GLY A 114 -13.12 -4.02 38.60
C GLY A 114 -12.61 -4.62 39.91
N THR A 115 -13.49 -5.26 40.68
CA THR A 115 -13.13 -5.95 41.92
C THR A 115 -12.28 -7.21 41.66
N PHE A 116 -12.52 -7.95 40.57
CA PHE A 116 -11.72 -9.11 40.21
C PHE A 116 -10.30 -8.74 39.78
N ILE A 117 -10.14 -7.67 38.98
CA ILE A 117 -8.82 -7.15 38.57
C ILE A 117 -8.09 -6.57 39.79
N MET A 118 -8.78 -5.78 40.62
CA MET A 118 -8.18 -5.19 41.82
C MET A 118 -7.74 -6.26 42.83
N LYS A 119 -8.55 -7.29 43.06
CA LYS A 119 -8.19 -8.42 43.92
C LYS A 119 -7.00 -9.19 43.35
N LYS A 120 -6.99 -9.53 42.06
CA LYS A 120 -5.92 -10.31 41.41
C LYS A 120 -4.57 -9.59 41.33
N ILE A 121 -4.58 -8.26 41.30
CA ILE A 121 -3.36 -7.43 41.30
C ILE A 121 -2.88 -7.15 42.74
N PHE A 122 -3.79 -6.95 43.69
CA PHE A 122 -3.45 -6.55 45.06
C PHE A 122 -3.24 -7.71 46.04
N THR A 123 -3.68 -8.94 45.73
CA THR A 123 -3.39 -10.13 46.55
C THR A 123 -2.25 -10.97 46.00
N ARG A 124 -1.01 -10.49 46.22
CA ARG A 124 0.19 -11.32 46.37
C ARG A 124 0.89 -10.94 47.69
N GLN A 125 0.32 -11.43 48.81
CA GLN A 125 0.89 -11.80 50.13
C GLN A 125 1.86 -10.83 50.90
N PRO A 126 1.98 -10.92 52.25
CA PRO A 126 1.93 -12.15 53.06
C PRO A 126 1.00 -12.12 54.30
N ASP A 127 0.62 -13.33 54.72
CA ASP A 127 0.36 -13.64 56.13
C ASP A 127 1.54 -13.14 56.97
N LEU A 128 1.29 -12.49 58.11
CA LEU A 128 2.07 -12.62 59.36
C LEU A 128 1.54 -11.68 60.46
N GLU A 129 1.67 -12.18 61.69
CA GLU A 129 1.47 -11.56 63.01
C GLU A 129 0.03 -11.58 63.57
N LYS A 130 -0.36 -12.66 64.28
CA LYS A 130 -0.13 -12.93 65.73
C LYS A 130 -0.56 -11.77 66.64
N LYS A 131 -1.65 -11.94 67.39
CA LYS A 131 -1.66 -12.37 68.80
C LYS A 131 -3.08 -12.63 69.28
#